data_AF-A0AA44F882-F1
#
_entry.id   AF-A0AA44F882-F1
#
_cell.length_a   1.000
_cell.length_b   1.000
_cell.length_c   1.000
_cell.angle_alpha   90.00
_cell.angle_beta   90.00
_cell.angle_gamma   90.00
#
_symmetry.space_group_name_H-M   'P 1'
#
loop_
_entity.id
_entity.type
_entity.pdbx_description
1 polymer ?
#
loop_
_entity_poly.entity_id
_entity_poly.type
_entity_poly.pdbx_seq_one_letter_code
_entity_poly.pdbx_strand_id
1 'polypeptide(L)'
;MDMALSNAEKVRSYRERLKAKKKSKLRLQEATAETKTIMRTPFWQRYQNDGNASSVEMALDIAGINAPKFVDDGDPKSASGEIERGFLNDGTPETSPYANGGGSLARAEIMVGGLIDAASELAGIINRYKRDEITARITELEQSDLSDAAVKKKAFADMAKLKKMLDQLDKQVRWSFPQWKVTGES
;
A
#
# COMPACT_ATOMS: atom_id res chain seq x y z
N MET A 1 16.41 -19.12 14.06
CA MET A 1 15.12 -19.51 13.46
C MET A 1 14.22 -18.30 13.54
N ASP A 2 14.05 -17.59 12.43
CA ASP A 2 13.04 -16.53 12.36
C ASP A 2 11.66 -17.21 12.25
N MET A 3 10.81 -17.06 13.27
CA MET A 3 9.42 -17.47 13.15
C MET A 3 8.71 -16.49 12.23
N ALA A 4 8.36 -16.96 11.03
CA ALA A 4 7.44 -16.23 10.17
C ALA A 4 6.11 -16.08 10.90
N LEU A 5 5.68 -14.83 11.13
CA LEU A 5 4.41 -14.51 11.79
C LEU A 5 3.26 -15.26 11.11
N SER A 6 2.39 -15.86 11.93
CA SER A 6 1.13 -16.45 11.47
C SER A 6 0.23 -15.38 10.84
N ASN A 7 -0.73 -15.80 10.02
CA ASN A 7 -1.69 -14.87 9.41
C ASN A 7 -2.47 -14.08 10.47
N ALA A 8 -2.82 -14.71 11.59
CA ALA A 8 -3.52 -14.07 12.70
C ALA A 8 -2.66 -12.95 13.35
N GLU A 9 -1.35 -13.18 13.52
CA GLU A 9 -0.44 -12.18 14.08
C GLU A 9 -0.22 -11.00 13.13
N LYS A 10 -0.11 -11.26 11.83
CA LYS A 10 -0.04 -10.20 10.80
C LYS A 10 -1.30 -9.33 10.82
N VAL A 11 -2.48 -9.95 10.90
CA VAL A 11 -3.76 -9.23 11.02
C VAL A 11 -3.83 -8.43 12.32
N ARG A 12 -3.35 -8.97 13.45
CA ARG A 12 -3.26 -8.23 14.72
C ARG A 12 -2.42 -6.96 14.57
N SER A 13 -1.20 -7.06 14.05
CA SER A 13 -0.31 -5.91 13.84
C SER A 13 -0.91 -4.87 12.89
N TYR A 14 -1.52 -5.32 11.78
CA TYR A 14 -2.22 -4.42 10.85
C TYR A 14 -3.34 -3.63 11.55
N ARG A 15 -4.15 -4.31 12.38
CA ARG A 15 -5.25 -3.66 13.11
C ARG A 15 -4.77 -2.67 14.15
N GLU A 16 -3.65 -2.93 14.83
CA GLU A 16 -3.02 -1.97 15.74
C GLU A 16 -2.62 -0.67 15.01
N ARG A 17 -2.04 -0.80 13.81
CA ARG A 17 -1.72 0.36 12.96
C ARG A 17 -2.97 1.13 12.53
N LEU A 18 -4.07 0.44 12.23
CA LEU A 18 -5.35 1.09 11.91
C LEU A 18 -5.95 1.84 13.11
N LYS A 19 -5.84 1.29 14.32
CA LYS A 19 -6.32 1.94 15.55
C LYS A 19 -5.58 3.26 15.81
N ALA A 20 -4.27 3.31 15.53
CA ALA A 20 -3.44 4.52 15.66
C ALA A 20 -3.80 5.65 14.66
N LYS A 21 -4.46 5.33 13.53
CA LYS A 21 -4.84 6.30 12.48
C LYS A 21 -6.23 6.93 12.67
N LYS A 22 -6.87 6.87 13.85
CA LYS A 22 -8.28 7.29 14.04
C LYS A 22 -8.46 8.81 14.31
N LYS A 23 -8.98 9.53 13.31
CA LYS A 23 -10.02 10.58 13.47
C LYS A 23 -10.89 10.61 12.18
N SER A 24 -12.17 10.95 12.33
CA SER A 24 -13.22 11.14 11.29
C SER A 24 -13.94 9.93 10.64
N LYS A 25 -14.20 8.82 11.37
CA LYS A 25 -15.03 7.72 10.84
C LYS A 25 -16.53 8.07 10.60
N LEU A 26 -17.10 8.97 11.39
CA LEU A 26 -18.54 9.30 11.31
C LEU A 26 -18.90 10.07 10.02
N ARG A 27 -18.14 11.12 9.69
CA ARG A 27 -18.36 11.94 8.48
C ARG A 27 -18.19 11.13 7.18
N LEU A 28 -17.33 10.11 7.20
CA LEU A 28 -17.16 9.21 6.05
C LEU A 28 -18.40 8.32 5.85
N GLN A 29 -19.05 7.88 6.92
CA GLN A 29 -20.26 7.07 6.83
C GLN A 29 -21.43 7.85 6.23
N GLU A 30 -21.64 9.09 6.68
CA GLU A 30 -22.69 9.98 6.18
C GLU A 30 -22.51 10.27 4.68
N ALA A 31 -21.31 10.67 4.26
CA ALA A 31 -21.00 10.92 2.86
C ALA A 31 -21.13 9.67 1.96
N THR A 32 -20.78 8.49 2.49
CA THR A 32 -20.94 7.22 1.75
C THR A 32 -22.42 6.85 1.59
N ALA A 33 -23.25 7.11 2.60
CA ALA A 33 -24.69 6.88 2.51
C ALA A 33 -25.34 7.83 1.48
N GLU A 34 -24.97 9.11 1.50
CA GLU A 34 -25.49 10.11 0.57
C GLU A 34 -25.13 9.79 -0.88
N THR A 35 -23.86 9.49 -1.16
CA THR A 35 -23.41 9.13 -2.52
C THR A 35 -24.14 7.90 -3.06
N LYS A 36 -24.41 6.89 -2.24
CA LYS A 36 -25.19 5.72 -2.65
C LYS A 36 -26.60 6.08 -3.15
N THR A 37 -27.23 7.14 -2.63
CA THR A 37 -28.56 7.57 -3.10
C THR A 37 -28.54 8.15 -4.52
N ILE A 38 -27.38 8.63 -4.97
CA ILE A 38 -27.22 9.29 -6.27
C ILE A 38 -26.80 8.28 -7.36
N MET A 39 -26.10 7.22 -6.98
CA MET A 39 -25.59 6.20 -7.91
C MET A 39 -26.71 5.30 -8.42
N ARG A 40 -27.11 5.50 -9.69
CA ARG A 40 -28.18 4.70 -10.34
C ARG A 40 -27.70 3.43 -11.02
N THR A 41 -26.43 3.40 -11.43
CA THR A 41 -25.83 2.28 -12.15
C THR A 41 -24.82 1.60 -11.24
N PRO A 42 -24.92 0.28 -11.02
CA PRO A 42 -23.93 -0.46 -10.25
C PRO A 42 -22.54 -0.29 -10.84
N PHE A 43 -21.52 -0.11 -9.98
CA PHE A 43 -20.16 0.18 -10.43
C PHE A 43 -19.60 -0.93 -11.33
N TRP A 44 -19.88 -2.21 -11.05
CA TRP A 44 -19.41 -3.32 -11.87
C TRP A 44 -19.85 -3.22 -13.34
N GLN A 45 -21.08 -2.75 -13.60
CA GLN A 45 -21.56 -2.54 -14.98
C GLN A 45 -20.81 -1.40 -15.65
N ARG A 46 -20.54 -0.32 -14.91
CA ARG A 46 -19.75 0.79 -15.42
C ARG A 46 -18.31 0.36 -15.71
N TYR A 47 -17.69 -0.42 -14.82
CA TYR A 47 -16.31 -0.89 -14.94
C TYR A 47 -16.12 -1.75 -16.19
N GLN A 48 -17.03 -2.67 -16.48
CA GLN A 48 -16.94 -3.52 -17.68
C GLN A 48 -16.99 -2.74 -19.00
N ASN A 49 -17.61 -1.56 -18.99
CA ASN A 49 -17.74 -0.69 -20.15
C ASN A 49 -16.71 0.44 -20.17
N ASP A 50 -15.82 0.53 -19.17
CA ASP A 50 -14.82 1.58 -19.12
C ASP A 50 -13.55 1.14 -19.88
N GLY A 51 -13.17 1.90 -20.91
CA GLY A 51 -11.99 1.57 -21.72
C GLY A 51 -10.69 1.44 -20.92
N ASN A 52 -10.62 2.09 -19.75
CA ASN A 52 -9.46 2.01 -18.87
C ASN A 52 -9.44 0.77 -17.95
N ALA A 53 -10.50 -0.05 -17.94
CA ALA A 53 -10.50 -1.30 -17.18
C ALA A 53 -9.33 -2.20 -17.61
N SER A 54 -9.08 -2.30 -18.92
CA SER A 54 -7.94 -3.02 -19.48
C SER A 54 -6.59 -2.50 -18.98
N SER A 55 -6.45 -1.18 -18.81
CA SER A 55 -5.23 -0.55 -18.28
C SER A 55 -4.97 -0.94 -16.82
N VAL A 56 -6.03 -1.08 -16.01
CA VAL A 56 -5.91 -1.56 -14.62
C VAL A 56 -5.45 -3.01 -14.61
N GLU A 57 -6.04 -3.86 -15.45
CA GLU A 57 -5.69 -5.28 -15.56
C GLU A 57 -4.23 -5.45 -16.01
N MET A 58 -3.80 -4.74 -17.05
CA MET A 58 -2.42 -4.77 -17.54
C MET A 58 -1.41 -4.29 -16.48
N ALA A 59 -1.73 -3.23 -15.74
CA ALA A 59 -0.84 -2.73 -14.70
C ALA A 59 -0.63 -3.74 -13.57
N LEU A 60 -1.68 -4.46 -13.16
CA LEU A 60 -1.60 -5.51 -12.15
C LEU A 60 -0.88 -6.75 -12.69
N ASP A 61 -1.11 -7.12 -13.96
CA ASP A 61 -0.43 -8.24 -14.61
C ASP A 61 1.09 -8.02 -14.71
N ILE A 62 1.52 -6.81 -15.08
CA ILE A 62 2.94 -6.40 -15.03
C ILE A 62 3.53 -6.56 -13.62
N ALA A 63 2.73 -6.30 -12.59
CA ALA A 63 3.12 -6.49 -11.20
C ALA A 63 3.04 -7.96 -10.72
N GLY A 64 2.65 -8.90 -11.59
CA GLY A 64 2.45 -10.30 -11.24
C GLY A 64 1.23 -10.55 -10.33
N ILE A 65 0.25 -9.64 -10.36
CA ILE A 65 -0.96 -9.68 -9.55
C ILE A 65 -2.15 -9.96 -10.46
N ASN A 66 -2.86 -11.05 -10.20
CA ASN A 66 -4.12 -11.32 -10.89
C ASN A 66 -5.16 -10.25 -10.53
N ALA A 67 -5.58 -9.47 -11.54
CA ALA A 67 -6.55 -8.41 -11.35
C ALA A 67 -7.92 -8.98 -10.89
N PRO A 68 -8.52 -8.42 -9.83
CA PRO A 68 -9.85 -8.85 -9.41
C PRO A 68 -10.90 -8.38 -10.42
N LYS A 69 -11.83 -9.26 -10.74
CA LYS A 69 -12.92 -8.94 -11.68
C LYS A 69 -14.10 -8.30 -10.96
N PHE A 70 -14.74 -7.34 -11.62
CA PHE A 70 -16.01 -6.75 -11.21
C PHE A 70 -17.13 -7.28 -12.12
N VAL A 71 -17.67 -8.45 -11.76
CA VAL A 71 -18.72 -9.15 -12.54
C VAL A 71 -20.10 -9.08 -11.89
N ASP A 72 -20.17 -8.63 -10.65
CA ASP A 72 -21.37 -8.52 -9.83
C ASP A 72 -21.25 -7.33 -8.87
N ASP A 73 -22.34 -7.05 -8.16
CA ASP A 73 -22.38 -6.04 -7.11
C ASP A 73 -22.14 -6.64 -5.72
N GLY A 74 -21.26 -7.65 -5.62
CA GLY A 74 -20.94 -8.30 -4.34
C GLY A 74 -20.19 -7.38 -3.37
N ASP A 75 -20.40 -7.61 -2.07
CA ASP A 75 -19.74 -6.87 -1.00
C ASP A 75 -18.22 -7.13 -0.91
N PRO A 76 -17.45 -6.18 -0.36
CA PRO A 76 -16.03 -6.38 -0.17
C PRO A 76 -15.72 -7.40 0.91
N LYS A 77 -14.72 -8.22 0.62
CA LYS A 77 -14.16 -9.21 1.53
C LYS A 77 -12.66 -9.37 1.32
N SER A 78 -11.94 -9.80 2.35
CA SER A 78 -10.54 -10.15 2.23
C SER A 78 -10.38 -11.47 1.50
N ALA A 79 -9.25 -11.65 0.81
CA ALA A 79 -8.97 -12.86 0.06
C ALA A 79 -8.97 -14.12 0.94
N SER A 80 -8.56 -14.00 2.21
CA SER A 80 -8.46 -15.12 3.16
C SER A 80 -9.65 -15.23 4.13
N GLY A 81 -10.48 -14.19 4.24
CA GLY A 81 -11.49 -14.06 5.28
C GLY A 81 -10.93 -13.76 6.69
N GLU A 82 -9.61 -13.63 6.85
CA GLU A 82 -8.98 -13.43 8.17
C GLU A 82 -9.21 -12.02 8.72
N ILE A 83 -9.40 -11.04 7.84
CA ILE A 83 -9.67 -9.66 8.28
C ILE A 83 -11.01 -9.62 9.01
N GLU A 84 -12.05 -10.16 8.38
CA GLU A 84 -13.40 -10.25 8.91
C GLU A 84 -13.42 -11.03 10.23
N ARG A 85 -12.81 -12.23 10.23
CA ARG A 85 -12.67 -13.05 11.45
C ARG A 85 -11.98 -12.29 12.57
N GLY A 86 -10.91 -11.56 12.28
CA GLY A 86 -10.22 -10.73 13.24
C GLY A 86 -11.15 -9.72 13.91
N PHE A 87 -11.81 -8.87 13.13
CA PHE A 87 -12.71 -7.83 13.68
C PHE A 87 -13.92 -8.41 14.43
N LEU A 88 -14.44 -9.56 13.98
CA LEU A 88 -15.49 -10.30 14.70
C LEU A 88 -15.00 -10.82 16.05
N ASN A 89 -13.83 -11.47 16.10
CA ASN A 89 -13.25 -12.00 17.33
C ASN A 89 -12.90 -10.92 18.35
N ASP A 90 -12.52 -9.73 17.88
CA ASP A 90 -12.28 -8.56 18.72
C ASP A 90 -13.59 -7.86 19.18
N GLY A 91 -14.77 -8.33 18.75
CA GLY A 91 -16.06 -7.72 19.07
C GLY A 91 -16.25 -6.32 18.50
N THR A 92 -15.54 -5.97 17.41
CA THR A 92 -15.60 -4.63 16.79
C THR A 92 -15.85 -4.66 15.28
N PRO A 93 -16.82 -5.44 14.77
CA PRO A 93 -17.10 -5.57 13.34
C PRO A 93 -17.42 -4.23 12.66
N GLU A 94 -18.04 -3.29 13.36
CA GLU A 94 -18.35 -1.93 12.90
C GLU A 94 -17.10 -1.08 12.63
N THR A 95 -15.94 -1.51 13.12
CA THR A 95 -14.67 -0.84 12.84
C THR A 95 -13.87 -1.47 11.70
N SER A 96 -14.39 -2.56 11.11
CA SER A 96 -13.82 -3.22 9.95
C SER A 96 -13.61 -2.24 8.79
N PRO A 97 -12.59 -2.43 7.93
CA PRO A 97 -12.46 -1.68 6.68
C PRO A 97 -13.69 -1.83 5.77
N TYR A 98 -14.49 -2.88 5.94
CA TYR A 98 -15.69 -3.17 5.15
C TYR A 98 -16.96 -2.54 5.72
N ALA A 99 -16.94 -1.98 6.93
CA ALA A 99 -18.16 -1.60 7.66
C ALA A 99 -18.95 -0.43 7.04
N ASN A 100 -18.30 0.41 6.24
CA ASN A 100 -18.87 1.67 5.78
C ASN A 100 -19.39 1.64 4.34
N GLY A 101 -19.35 0.48 3.67
CA GLY A 101 -19.66 0.37 2.25
C GLY A 101 -20.21 -0.99 1.91
N GLY A 102 -20.75 -1.11 0.70
CA GLY A 102 -21.24 -2.37 0.16
C GLY A 102 -21.15 -2.34 -1.37
N GLY A 103 -21.21 -3.52 -1.95
CA GLY A 103 -21.16 -3.74 -3.38
C GLY A 103 -19.81 -3.45 -4.06
N SER A 104 -19.87 -3.46 -5.39
CA SER A 104 -18.71 -3.38 -6.28
C SER A 104 -17.95 -2.06 -6.19
N LEU A 105 -18.62 -0.95 -5.87
CA LEU A 105 -17.96 0.34 -5.66
C LEU A 105 -17.07 0.31 -4.41
N ALA A 106 -17.61 -0.14 -3.27
CA ALA A 106 -16.84 -0.24 -2.03
C ALA A 106 -15.64 -1.20 -2.20
N ARG A 107 -15.82 -2.29 -2.95
CA ARG A 107 -14.71 -3.17 -3.36
C ARG A 107 -13.60 -2.41 -4.09
N ALA A 108 -13.95 -1.61 -5.09
CA ALA A 108 -12.97 -0.85 -5.86
C ALA A 108 -12.26 0.21 -5.00
N GLU A 109 -12.99 0.96 -4.18
CA GLU A 109 -12.41 1.99 -3.31
C GLU A 109 -11.45 1.42 -2.25
N ILE A 110 -11.80 0.26 -1.69
CA ILE A 110 -10.95 -0.47 -0.74
C ILE A 110 -9.72 -1.03 -1.46
N MET A 111 -9.89 -1.56 -2.68
CA MET A 111 -8.77 -2.04 -3.48
C MET A 111 -7.75 -0.94 -3.77
N VAL A 112 -8.20 0.25 -4.20
CA VAL A 112 -7.30 1.40 -4.43
C VAL A 112 -6.53 1.74 -3.15
N GLY A 113 -7.21 1.82 -2.00
CA GLY A 113 -6.57 2.08 -0.71
C GLY A 113 -5.53 1.00 -0.35
N GLY A 114 -5.90 -0.28 -0.52
CA GLY A 114 -5.01 -1.41 -0.23
C GLY A 114 -3.78 -1.45 -1.14
N LEU A 115 -3.93 -1.12 -2.43
CA LEU A 115 -2.81 -1.04 -3.38
C LEU A 115 -1.86 0.11 -3.05
N ILE A 116 -2.39 1.27 -2.64
CA ILE A 116 -1.57 2.41 -2.20
C ILE A 116 -0.81 2.07 -0.91
N ASP A 117 -1.47 1.44 0.06
CA ASP A 117 -0.82 1.00 1.30
C ASP A 117 0.28 -0.04 1.00
N ALA A 118 -0.01 -1.03 0.15
CA ALA A 118 0.94 -2.07 -0.24
C ALA A 118 2.15 -1.49 -1.00
N ALA A 119 1.91 -0.60 -1.97
CA ALA A 119 2.98 0.06 -2.71
C ALA A 119 3.86 0.92 -1.79
N SER A 120 3.24 1.64 -0.83
CA SER A 120 3.96 2.47 0.14
C SER A 120 4.84 1.64 1.06
N GLU A 121 4.31 0.55 1.61
CA GLU A 121 5.06 -0.35 2.49
C GLU A 121 6.19 -1.07 1.74
N LEU A 122 5.93 -1.57 0.53
CA LEU A 122 6.95 -2.23 -0.30
C LEU A 122 8.06 -1.25 -0.72
N ALA A 123 7.70 -0.02 -1.12
CA ALA A 123 8.69 1.02 -1.41
C ALA A 123 9.56 1.33 -0.19
N GLY A 124 8.97 1.37 1.01
CA GLY A 124 9.70 1.54 2.26
C GLY A 124 10.67 0.39 2.55
N ILE A 125 10.27 -0.86 2.31
CA ILE A 125 11.13 -2.05 2.46
C ILE A 125 12.30 -1.98 1.47
N ILE A 126 12.02 -1.72 0.18
CA ILE A 126 13.05 -1.60 -0.87
C ILE A 126 14.03 -0.47 -0.54
N ASN A 127 13.52 0.67 -0.06
CA ASN A 127 14.35 1.81 0.32
C ASN A 127 15.30 1.45 1.47
N ARG A 128 14.79 0.90 2.58
CA ARG A 128 15.62 0.47 3.71
C ARG A 128 16.67 -0.54 3.29
N TYR A 129 16.28 -1.59 2.58
CA TYR A 129 17.22 -2.59 2.06
C TYR A 129 18.35 -1.96 1.24
N LYS A 130 18.03 -1.09 0.27
CA LYS A 130 19.05 -0.42 -0.55
C LYS A 130 19.97 0.47 0.29
N ARG A 131 19.43 1.19 1.28
CA ARG A 131 20.23 2.04 2.16
C ARG A 131 21.18 1.22 3.03
N ASP A 132 20.69 0.11 3.59
CA ASP A 132 21.47 -0.79 4.42
C ASP A 132 22.65 -1.36 3.63
N GLU A 133 22.40 -1.87 2.41
CA GLU A 133 23.44 -2.40 1.51
C GLU A 133 24.47 -1.33 1.08
N ILE A 134 24.00 -0.12 0.74
CA ILE A 134 24.91 0.98 0.36
C ILE A 134 25.75 1.42 1.56
N THR A 135 25.15 1.50 2.75
CA THR A 135 25.85 1.89 3.98
C THR A 135 26.90 0.86 4.35
N ALA A 136 26.56 -0.43 4.29
CA ALA A 136 27.50 -1.52 4.50
C ALA A 136 28.69 -1.44 3.54
N ARG A 137 28.43 -1.19 2.25
CA ARG A 137 29.49 -1.04 1.24
C ARG A 137 30.39 0.18 1.50
N ILE A 138 29.84 1.29 1.99
CA ILE A 138 30.66 2.45 2.41
C ILE A 138 31.58 2.04 3.56
N THR A 139 31.05 1.37 4.58
CA THR A 139 31.84 0.91 5.74
C THR A 139 32.96 -0.05 5.32
N GLU A 140 32.70 -0.98 4.39
CA GLU A 140 33.73 -1.86 3.83
C GLU A 140 34.87 -1.07 3.15
N LEU A 141 34.53 -0.04 2.38
CA LEU A 141 35.53 0.81 1.71
C LEU A 141 36.34 1.64 2.71
N GLU A 142 35.70 2.13 3.77
CA GLU A 142 36.37 2.88 4.85
C GLU A 142 37.36 2.03 5.65
N GLN A 143 37.12 0.72 5.75
CA GLN A 143 37.97 -0.24 6.45
C GLN A 143 39.03 -0.91 5.55
N SER A 144 38.99 -0.65 4.24
CA SER A 144 39.94 -1.25 3.30
C SER A 144 41.36 -0.69 3.45
N ASP A 145 42.37 -1.46 3.03
CA ASP A 145 43.74 -0.95 3.00
C ASP A 145 43.90 0.08 1.88
N LEU A 146 44.14 1.34 2.28
CA LEU A 146 44.30 2.50 1.40
C LEU A 146 45.77 2.96 1.30
N SER A 147 46.72 2.04 1.51
CA SER A 147 48.16 2.31 1.44
C SER A 147 48.64 2.74 0.06
N ASP A 148 48.02 2.22 -1.01
CA ASP A 148 48.28 2.63 -2.40
C ASP A 148 47.47 3.88 -2.80
N ALA A 149 48.13 4.85 -3.42
CA ALA A 149 47.53 6.14 -3.79
C ALA A 149 46.41 6.01 -4.84
N ALA A 150 46.52 5.05 -5.78
CA ALA A 150 45.50 4.81 -6.79
C ALA A 150 44.29 4.08 -6.18
N VAL A 151 44.52 3.09 -5.31
CA VAL A 151 43.47 2.40 -4.54
C VAL A 151 42.70 3.40 -3.68
N LYS A 152 43.42 4.27 -2.96
CA LYS A 152 42.85 5.34 -2.15
C LYS A 152 41.97 6.29 -2.95
N LYS A 153 42.45 6.77 -4.10
CA LYS A 153 41.67 7.66 -4.98
C LYS A 153 40.38 7.00 -5.48
N LYS A 154 40.44 5.72 -5.85
CA LYS A 154 39.28 4.97 -6.32
C LYS A 154 38.25 4.78 -5.18
N ALA A 155 38.69 4.36 -4.00
CA ALA A 155 37.80 4.18 -2.85
C ALA A 155 37.04 5.47 -2.50
N PHE A 156 37.70 6.63 -2.51
CA PHE A 156 37.02 7.91 -2.30
C PHE A 156 35.99 8.26 -3.38
N ALA A 157 36.30 7.99 -4.65
CA ALA A 157 35.35 8.22 -5.74
C ALA A 157 34.11 7.32 -5.63
N ASP A 158 34.32 6.04 -5.29
CA ASP A 158 33.24 5.08 -5.10
C ASP A 158 32.37 5.45 -3.89
N MET A 159 32.97 5.83 -2.76
CA MET A 159 32.23 6.33 -1.59
C MET A 159 31.42 7.59 -1.91
N ALA A 160 31.97 8.54 -2.68
CA ALA A 160 31.22 9.74 -3.08
C ALA A 160 30.00 9.39 -3.94
N LYS A 161 30.14 8.42 -4.85
CA LYS A 161 29.03 7.91 -5.67
C LYS A 161 27.96 7.24 -4.80
N LEU A 162 28.35 6.40 -3.85
CA LEU A 162 27.45 5.73 -2.93
C LEU A 162 26.69 6.72 -2.02
N LYS A 163 27.37 7.74 -1.49
CA LYS A 163 26.72 8.82 -0.73
C LYS A 163 25.68 9.56 -1.56
N LYS A 164 25.98 9.87 -2.82
CA LYS A 164 25.00 10.46 -3.74
C LYS A 164 23.78 9.57 -4.00
N MET A 165 23.94 8.24 -3.99
CA MET A 165 22.80 7.32 -4.09
C MET A 165 21.94 7.36 -2.82
N LEU A 166 22.53 7.47 -1.62
CA LEU A 166 21.79 7.67 -0.38
C LEU A 166 20.97 8.96 -0.42
N ASP A 167 21.57 10.07 -0.89
CA ASP A 167 20.88 11.36 -1.04
C ASP A 167 19.67 11.26 -2.00
N GLN A 168 19.75 10.39 -3.01
CA GLN A 168 18.62 10.12 -3.91
C GLN A 168 17.53 9.31 -3.20
N LEU A 169 17.92 8.34 -2.36
CA LEU A 169 17.00 7.52 -1.60
C LEU A 169 16.31 8.27 -0.45
N ASP A 170 16.81 9.44 -0.05
CA ASP A 170 16.13 10.34 0.89
C ASP A 170 14.95 11.10 0.26
N LYS A 171 14.85 11.10 -1.08
CA LYS A 171 13.79 11.83 -1.78
C LYS A 171 12.49 11.05 -1.77
N GLN A 172 11.39 11.77 -1.59
CA GLN A 172 10.04 11.22 -1.72
C GLN A 172 9.57 11.26 -3.17
N VAL A 173 8.94 10.17 -3.62
CA VAL A 173 8.18 10.13 -4.87
C VAL A 173 6.72 10.43 -4.53
N ARG A 174 6.12 11.40 -5.22
CA ARG A 174 4.72 11.81 -5.02
C ARG A 174 3.88 11.40 -6.21
N TRP A 175 2.79 10.68 -5.93
CA TRP A 175 1.76 10.34 -6.92
C TRP A 175 0.48 11.10 -6.58
N SER A 176 -0.13 11.72 -7.59
CA SER A 176 -1.46 12.31 -7.48
C SER A 176 -2.50 11.32 -8.02
N PHE A 177 -3.64 11.25 -7.34
CA PHE A 177 -4.77 10.44 -7.74
C PHE A 177 -6.01 11.34 -7.84
N PRO A 178 -6.93 11.09 -8.79
CA PRO A 178 -8.27 11.67 -8.73
C PRO A 178 -8.91 11.33 -7.39
N GLN A 179 -9.59 12.29 -6.75
CA GLN A 179 -10.32 12.00 -5.52
C GLN A 179 -11.38 10.92 -5.80
N TRP A 180 -11.25 9.75 -5.16
CA TRP A 180 -12.13 8.60 -5.40
C TRP A 180 -13.05 8.28 -4.22
N LYS A 181 -12.91 8.98 -3.10
CA LYS A 181 -13.81 8.88 -1.94
C LYS A 181 -14.48 10.21 -1.70
N VAL A 182 -15.77 10.21 -1.41
CA VAL A 182 -16.42 11.41 -0.89
C VAL A 182 -16.26 11.40 0.63
N THR A 183 -15.50 12.35 1.15
CA THR A 183 -15.41 12.64 2.58
C THR A 183 -16.29 13.86 2.82
N GLY A 184 -17.17 13.84 3.83
CA GLY A 184 -18.10 14.95 4.11
C GLY A 184 -17.41 16.32 4.16
N GLU A 185 -18.17 17.40 3.93
CA GLU A 185 -17.66 18.77 3.72
C GLU A 185 -16.52 19.16 4.68
N SER A 186 -15.49 19.77 4.11
CA SER A 186 -14.27 20.21 4.80
C SER A 186 -14.55 21.32 5.79
#